data_AF-A0AAW3U7L9-F1
#
_entry.id   AF-A0AAW3U7L9-F1
#
_cell.length_a   1.000
_cell.length_b   1.000
_cell.length_c   1.000
_cell.angle_alpha   90.00
_cell.angle_beta   90.00
_cell.angle_gamma   90.00
#
_symmetry.space_group_name_H-M   'P 1'
#
loop_
_entity.id
_entity.type
_entity.pdbx_description
1 polymer ?
#
loop_
_entity_poly.entity_id
_entity_poly.type
_entity_poly.pdbx_seq_one_letter_code
_entity_poly.pdbx_strand_id
1 'polypeptide(L)'
;MPKFCSECGSELREIGDFRPHWFSVYECESGAPLHDFIRIADSKHVFPLLQLSLGVKERLVGAEQSLVTLAASRIQTIDHKTVSIVQFEHTLLGCYKKPSPLGAAS
;
A
#
# COMPACT_ATOMS: atom_id res chain seq x y z
N MET A 1 0.37 11.95 -15.64
CA MET A 1 1.64 12.60 -15.29
C MET A 1 2.63 11.51 -14.96
N PRO A 2 3.83 11.51 -15.56
CA PRO A 2 4.88 10.57 -15.21
C PRO A 2 5.27 10.76 -13.75
N LYS A 3 5.51 9.66 -13.05
CA LYS A 3 6.02 9.67 -11.68
C LYS A 3 7.47 9.24 -11.70
N PHE A 4 8.27 9.86 -10.87
CA PHE A 4 9.70 9.59 -10.80
C PHE A 4 10.06 9.05 -9.42
N CYS A 5 11.01 8.11 -9.39
CA CYS A 5 11.56 7.60 -8.15
C CYS A 5 12.32 8.73 -7.42
N SER A 6 12.04 8.96 -6.14
CA SER A 6 12.74 9.96 -5.32
C SER A 6 14.23 9.67 -5.17
N GLU A 7 14.63 8.40 -5.29
CA GLU A 7 16.00 7.97 -5.01
C GLU A 7 16.92 7.98 -6.24
N CYS A 8 16.39 7.62 -7.42
CA CYS A 8 17.20 7.49 -8.64
C CYS A 8 16.71 8.34 -9.82
N GLY A 9 15.55 9.00 -9.69
CA GLY A 9 14.98 9.86 -10.73
C GLY A 9 14.41 9.11 -11.94
N SER A 10 14.48 7.78 -12.00
CA SER A 10 13.88 6.99 -13.08
C SER A 10 12.35 7.05 -13.05
N GLU A 11 11.73 6.91 -14.22
CA GLU A 11 10.28 6.82 -14.34
C GLU A 11 9.75 5.56 -13.63
N LEU A 12 8.64 5.72 -12.94
CA LEU A 12 7.97 4.67 -12.21
C LEU A 12 6.89 4.01 -13.08
N ARG A 13 6.89 2.68 -13.12
CA ARG A 13 5.91 1.88 -13.85
C ARG A 13 4.77 1.48 -12.94
N GLU A 14 3.52 1.74 -13.34
CA GLU A 14 2.35 1.27 -12.60
C GLU A 14 2.18 -0.25 -12.77
N ILE A 15 1.86 -0.96 -11.69
CA ILE A 15 1.66 -2.40 -11.67
C ILE A 15 0.29 -2.76 -11.12
N GLY A 16 -0.37 -3.72 -11.79
CA GLY A 16 -1.72 -4.16 -11.46
C GLY A 16 -2.79 -3.07 -11.63
N ASP A 17 -4.05 -3.41 -11.36
CA ASP A 17 -5.14 -2.44 -11.28
C ASP A 17 -5.80 -2.51 -9.90
N PHE A 18 -5.40 -1.59 -9.03
CA PHE A 18 -5.92 -1.47 -7.66
C PHE A 18 -6.80 -0.23 -7.47
N ARG A 19 -7.12 0.48 -8.55
CA ARG A 19 -7.92 1.71 -8.51
C ARG A 19 -9.29 1.56 -7.84
N PRO A 20 -9.99 0.40 -7.92
CA PRO A 20 -11.22 0.18 -7.14
C PRO A 20 -11.02 0.32 -5.62
N HIS A 21 -9.78 0.16 -5.13
CA HIS A 21 -9.40 0.25 -3.72
C HIS A 21 -8.73 1.58 -3.34
N TRP A 22 -8.80 2.60 -4.22
CA TRP A 22 -8.25 3.94 -4.01
C TRP A 22 -6.73 4.01 -3.88
N PHE A 23 -6.01 3.04 -4.45
CA PHE A 23 -4.56 3.12 -4.56
C PHE A 23 -4.05 2.59 -5.91
N SER A 24 -2.84 3.01 -6.26
CA SER A 24 -2.04 2.48 -7.37
C SER A 24 -0.66 2.14 -6.83
N VAL A 25 -0.06 1.06 -7.34
CA VAL A 25 1.31 0.66 -6.97
C VAL A 25 2.23 0.88 -8.16
N TYR A 26 3.44 1.32 -7.85
CA TYR A 26 4.46 1.62 -8.83
C TYR A 26 5.75 0.93 -8.47
N GLU A 27 6.49 0.48 -9.47
CA GLU A 27 7.84 -0.03 -9.31
C GLU A 27 8.85 0.82 -10.05
N CYS A 28 10.08 0.82 -9.54
CA CYS A 28 11.21 1.47 -10.18
C CYS A 28 12.04 0.45 -10.98
N GLU A 29 12.17 0.66 -12.28
CA GLU A 29 12.88 -0.25 -13.19
C GLU A 29 14.42 -0.08 -13.17
N SER A 30 14.95 0.86 -12.38
CA SER A 30 16.40 1.14 -12.31
C SER A 30 17.26 -0.01 -11.74
N GLY A 31 16.63 -1.10 -11.31
CA GLY A 31 17.32 -2.32 -10.86
C GLY A 31 17.64 -2.37 -9.36
N ALA A 32 17.30 -1.33 -8.59
CA ALA A 32 17.40 -1.36 -7.14
C ALA A 32 16.16 -2.07 -6.52
N PRO A 33 16.32 -3.24 -5.86
CA PRO A 33 15.21 -4.10 -5.43
C PRO A 33 14.35 -3.58 -4.25
N LEU A 34 14.29 -2.26 -4.04
CA LEU A 34 13.72 -1.66 -2.81
C LEU A 34 12.84 -0.42 -3.05
N HIS A 35 12.60 -0.06 -4.31
CA HIS A 35 12.05 1.24 -4.69
C HIS A 35 10.65 1.06 -5.29
N ASP A 36 9.80 0.35 -4.56
CA ASP A 36 8.38 0.25 -4.87
C ASP A 36 7.61 1.31 -4.10
N PHE A 37 6.55 1.82 -4.70
CA PHE A 37 5.79 2.94 -4.17
C PHE A 37 4.30 2.71 -4.28
N ILE A 38 3.55 3.29 -3.35
CA ILE A 38 2.09 3.32 -3.36
C ILE A 38 1.61 4.76 -3.44
N ARG A 39 0.69 5.04 -4.36
CA ARG A 39 -0.11 6.26 -4.34
C ARG A 39 -1.49 5.92 -3.82
N ILE A 40 -1.95 6.71 -2.85
CA ILE A 40 -3.31 6.64 -2.33
C ILE A 40 -4.05 7.87 -2.84
N ALA A 41 -5.19 7.66 -3.47
CA ALA A 41 -6.01 8.71 -4.05
C ALA A 41 -7.47 8.29 -4.13
N ASP A 42 -8.35 9.13 -3.60
CA ASP A 42 -9.81 9.02 -3.77
C ASP A 42 -10.32 10.14 -4.71
N SER A 43 -11.63 10.35 -4.77
CA SER A 43 -12.24 11.39 -5.62
C SER A 43 -12.00 12.83 -5.13
N LYS A 44 -11.53 13.01 -3.90
CA LYS A 44 -11.37 14.31 -3.21
C LYS A 44 -9.94 14.62 -2.81
N HIS A 45 -9.10 13.61 -2.61
CA HIS A 45 -7.77 13.71 -2.04
C HIS A 45 -6.76 12.88 -2.81
N VAL A 46 -5.57 13.45 -2.99
CA VAL A 46 -4.40 12.75 -3.52
C VAL A 46 -3.29 12.91 -2.49
N PHE A 47 -2.81 11.78 -1.97
CA PHE A 47 -1.75 11.77 -0.98
C PHE A 47 -0.37 11.72 -1.66
N PRO A 48 0.69 12.16 -0.94
CA PRO A 48 2.06 11.96 -1.40
C PRO A 48 2.34 10.49 -1.72
N LEU A 49 3.26 10.27 -2.65
CA LEU A 49 3.73 8.93 -2.97
C LEU A 49 4.50 8.37 -1.75
N LEU A 50 4.13 7.17 -1.30
CA LEU A 50 4.74 6.52 -0.15
C LEU A 50 5.58 5.34 -0.61
N GLN A 51 6.76 5.15 -0.03
CA GLN A 51 7.61 3.98 -0.30
C GLN A 51 7.03 2.75 0.39
N LEU A 52 7.02 1.62 -0.32
CA LEU A 52 6.62 0.33 0.21
C LEU A 52 7.80 -0.39 0.86
N SER A 53 7.50 -1.13 1.93
CA SER A 53 8.42 -2.09 2.53
C SER A 53 8.72 -3.25 1.57
N LEU A 54 9.93 -3.80 1.69
CA LEU A 54 10.37 -4.96 0.91
C LEU A 54 9.38 -6.13 1.02
N GLY A 55 9.07 -6.77 -0.11
CA GLY A 55 8.18 -7.92 -0.16
C GLY A 55 6.68 -7.57 -0.23
N VAL A 56 6.29 -6.32 0.03
CA VAL A 56 4.88 -5.91 0.00
C VAL A 56 4.33 -5.97 -1.42
N LYS A 57 5.11 -5.50 -2.41
CA LYS A 57 4.73 -5.59 -3.82
C LYS A 57 4.48 -7.02 -4.25
N GLU A 58 5.44 -7.91 -4.02
CA GLU A 58 5.38 -9.31 -4.45
C GLU A 58 4.18 -10.00 -3.81
N ARG A 59 3.92 -9.71 -2.54
CA ARG A 59 2.73 -10.19 -1.84
C ARG A 59 1.45 -9.65 -2.46
N LEU A 60 1.40 -8.38 -2.81
CA LEU A 60 0.23 -7.75 -3.39
C LEU A 60 -0.10 -8.32 -4.79
N VAL A 61 0.91 -8.50 -5.65
CA VAL A 61 0.73 -9.04 -7.01
C VAL A 61 0.24 -10.50 -6.97
N GLY A 62 0.65 -11.27 -5.97
CA GLY A 62 0.21 -12.66 -5.76
C GLY A 62 -0.97 -12.85 -4.81
N ALA A 63 -1.52 -11.78 -4.23
CA ALA A 63 -2.55 -11.87 -3.20
C ALA A 63 -3.93 -12.20 -3.78
N GLU A 64 -4.72 -12.98 -3.03
CA GLU A 64 -6.13 -13.12 -3.31
C GLU A 64 -6.88 -11.80 -3.12
N GLN A 65 -7.94 -11.59 -3.89
CA GLN A 65 -8.71 -10.34 -3.89
C GLN A 65 -9.26 -9.99 -2.49
N SER A 66 -9.61 -11.00 -1.69
CA SER A 66 -10.08 -10.84 -0.30
C SER A 66 -9.02 -10.21 0.61
N LEU A 67 -7.76 -10.62 0.46
CA LEU A 67 -6.63 -10.07 1.20
C LEU A 67 -6.32 -8.65 0.77
N VAL A 68 -6.36 -8.37 -0.54
CA VAL A 68 -6.19 -7.02 -1.10
C VAL A 68 -7.25 -6.08 -0.54
N THR A 69 -8.52 -6.50 -0.53
CA THR A 69 -9.63 -5.71 0.02
C THR A 69 -9.47 -5.48 1.52
N LEU A 70 -9.05 -6.49 2.28
CA LEU A 70 -8.77 -6.34 3.71
C LEU A 70 -7.64 -5.33 3.95
N ALA A 71 -6.53 -5.42 3.22
CA ALA A 71 -5.42 -4.49 3.35
C ALA A 71 -5.85 -3.06 3.00
N ALA A 72 -6.58 -2.89 1.88
CA ALA A 72 -7.11 -1.59 1.45
C ALA A 72 -8.01 -0.93 2.49
N SER A 73 -8.86 -1.71 3.18
CA SER A 73 -9.73 -1.18 4.24
C SER A 73 -8.94 -0.51 5.37
N ARG A 74 -7.67 -0.88 5.59
CA ARG A 74 -6.80 -0.28 6.61
C ARG A 74 -6.28 1.10 6.21
N ILE A 75 -6.20 1.38 4.91
CA ILE A 75 -5.90 2.73 4.40
C ILE A 75 -7.09 3.65 4.66
N GLN A 76 -8.31 3.16 4.41
CA GLN A 76 -9.56 3.94 4.53
C GLN A 76 -9.94 4.27 5.98
N THR A 77 -9.44 3.53 6.97
CA THR A 77 -9.69 3.78 8.39
C THR A 77 -8.84 4.91 8.99
N ILE A 78 -7.95 5.53 8.21
CA ILE A 78 -6.96 6.47 8.73
C ILE A 78 -7.42 7.92 8.54
N ASP A 79 -7.11 8.75 9.54
CA ASP A 79 -7.32 10.20 9.52
C ASP A 79 -6.79 10.80 8.21
N HIS A 80 -7.65 11.54 7.51
CA HIS A 80 -7.40 12.17 6.22
C HIS A 80 -6.26 13.20 6.25
N LYS A 81 -5.71 13.52 7.44
CA LYS A 81 -4.53 14.37 7.61
C LYS A 81 -3.21 13.63 7.43
N THR A 82 -3.14 12.34 7.72
CA THR A 82 -1.88 11.56 7.63
C THR A 82 -2.18 10.11 7.25
N VAL A 83 -1.98 9.74 5.99
CA VAL A 83 -2.14 8.35 5.57
C VAL A 83 -0.91 7.54 6.00
N SER A 84 -1.13 6.57 6.89
CA SER A 84 -0.13 5.57 7.28
C SER A 84 -0.40 4.26 6.54
N ILE A 85 0.61 3.67 5.91
CA ILE A 85 0.45 2.39 5.22
C ILE A 85 0.85 1.18 6.07
N VAL A 86 1.28 1.40 7.32
CA VAL A 86 1.83 0.33 8.17
C VAL A 86 0.85 -0.83 8.36
N GLN A 87 -0.42 -0.54 8.67
CA GLN A 87 -1.42 -1.60 8.85
C GLN A 87 -1.78 -2.30 7.52
N PHE A 88 -1.73 -1.58 6.40
CA PHE A 88 -1.88 -2.15 5.07
C PHE A 88 -0.74 -3.15 4.79
N GLU A 89 0.51 -2.74 5.02
CA GLU A 89 1.69 -3.59 4.82
C GLU A 89 1.69 -4.80 5.76
N HIS A 90 1.39 -4.61 7.04
CA HIS A 90 1.30 -5.71 8.01
C HIS A 90 0.23 -6.74 7.64
N THR A 91 -0.87 -6.30 7.01
CA THR A 91 -1.92 -7.20 6.53
C THR A 91 -1.39 -8.07 5.39
N LEU A 92 -0.67 -7.48 4.44
CA LEU A 92 -0.09 -8.19 3.28
C LEU A 92 1.07 -9.12 3.66
N LEU A 93 1.89 -8.70 4.62
CA LEU A 93 3.03 -9.48 5.11
C LEU A 93 2.64 -10.56 6.12
N GLY A 94 1.37 -10.63 6.54
CA GLY A 94 0.90 -11.57 7.57
C GLY A 94 1.40 -11.24 8.98
N CYS A 95 2.00 -10.07 9.19
CA CYS A 95 2.43 -9.57 10.49
C CYS A 95 1.26 -8.99 11.32
N TYR A 96 0.06 -8.95 10.74
CA TYR A 96 -1.14 -8.48 11.42
C TYR A 96 -1.62 -9.47 12.48
N LYS A 97 -1.45 -9.10 13.75
CA LYS A 97 -2.23 -9.70 14.83
C LYS A 97 -3.63 -9.08 14.77
N LYS A 98 -4.68 -9.90 14.56
CA LYS A 98 -6.05 -9.48 14.87
C LYS A 98 -6.01 -8.88 16.28
N PRO A 99 -6.59 -7.68 16.52
CA PRO A 99 -6.85 -7.27 17.88
C PRO A 99 -7.73 -8.36 18.47
N SER A 100 -7.15 -9.16 19.37
CA SER A 100 -7.95 -10.07 20.18
C SER A 100 -8.97 -9.21 20.91
N PRO A 101 -10.26 -9.59 20.93
CA PRO A 101 -11.22 -8.97 21.82
C PRO A 101 -10.88 -9.39 23.26
N LEU A 102 -9.78 -8.86 23.81
CA LEU A 102 -9.49 -8.92 25.23
C LEU A 102 -10.19 -7.73 25.86
N GLY A 103 -11.47 -7.94 26.14
CA GLY A 103 -12.34 -6.96 26.75
C GLY A 103 -13.82 -7.34 26.79
N ALA A 104 -14.17 -8.63 26.72
CA ALA A 104 -15.47 -9.11 27.13
C ALA A 104 -15.27 -10.11 28.29
N ALA A 105 -15.42 -9.56 29.49
CA ALA A 105 -15.74 -10.19 30.78
C ALA A 105 -15.40 -11.67 31.00
N SER A 106 -14.63 -11.94 32.05
CA SER A 106 -15.10 -12.71 33.21
C SER A 106 -14.32 -12.28 34.44
#